data_AF-A0A428SJ11-F1
#
_entry.id   AF-A0A428SJ11-F1
#
_cell.length_a   1.000
_cell.length_b   1.000
_cell.length_c   1.000
_cell.angle_alpha   90.00
_cell.angle_beta   90.00
_cell.angle_gamma   90.00
#
_symmetry.space_group_name_H-M   'P 1'
#
loop_
_entity.id
_entity.type
_entity.pdbx_description
1 polymer ?
#
loop_
_entity_poly.entity_id
_entity_poly.type
_entity_poly.pdbx_seq_one_letter_code
_entity_poly.pdbx_strand_id
1 'polypeptide(L)'
;MDGHGDLNNSHAGRAAIRLAVDPASSYQSLAISSDQDDVGIREKYRPFLLNGSLSTDDWISELELSTVIKMVQSEILDTGLDRLRILVLYGSLRSRSYSRLLAYEAARILFRLGCDVRVFDPAGLPQKDDVQHCHPKVQELRELSIFKQQIDWIPLSSGSVRPTQGRTLAIAQVSGGSQSFNAVNSLRILGRWMRMFVIPNQSSVPKAYTQFTSEPEGSRMIASSNRDRLVDCMEELVKYTIVMRPHFDLFGDRFSEREERRGKETQGEVGK
;
A
#
# COMPACT_ATOMS: atom_id res chain seq x y z
N MET A 1 24.92 -6.17 44.77
CA MET A 1 25.58 -5.77 43.51
C MET A 1 24.56 -6.08 42.46
N ASP A 2 23.68 -5.11 42.25
CA ASP A 2 22.34 -5.37 41.73
C ASP A 2 22.32 -5.08 40.24
N GLY A 3 21.89 -6.07 39.47
CA GLY A 3 21.87 -6.07 38.02
C GLY A 3 20.87 -5.07 37.46
N HIS A 4 21.26 -3.80 37.37
CA HIS A 4 20.59 -2.80 36.56
C HIS A 4 21.09 -2.90 35.12
N GLY A 5 20.42 -3.70 34.30
CA GLY A 5 20.75 -3.82 32.88
C GLY A 5 19.74 -4.58 32.03
N ASP A 6 18.51 -4.80 32.50
CA ASP A 6 17.48 -5.40 31.64
C ASP A 6 16.88 -4.33 30.73
N LEU A 7 17.36 -4.30 29.48
CA LEU A 7 16.83 -3.44 28.40
C LEU A 7 15.38 -3.79 28.03
N ASN A 8 14.86 -4.91 28.53
CA ASN A 8 13.47 -5.27 28.34
C ASN A 8 12.63 -4.60 29.43
N ASN A 9 12.06 -3.45 29.09
CA ASN A 9 11.08 -2.75 29.92
C ASN A 9 9.74 -3.53 29.94
N SER A 10 9.77 -4.73 30.52
CA SER A 10 8.64 -5.63 30.69
C SER A 10 7.54 -5.03 31.58
N HIS A 11 7.91 -4.06 32.42
CA HIS A 11 6.97 -3.24 33.21
C HIS A 11 6.11 -2.28 32.36
N ALA A 12 6.53 -1.92 31.15
CA ALA A 12 5.76 -1.09 30.22
C ALA A 12 4.94 -1.89 29.20
N GLY A 13 4.96 -3.23 29.28
CA GLY A 13 4.19 -4.10 28.38
C GLY A 13 2.68 -3.95 28.62
N ARG A 14 1.93 -3.58 27.58
CA ARG A 14 0.46 -3.65 27.62
C ARG A 14 0.03 -5.12 27.47
N ALA A 15 -0.97 -5.54 28.22
CA ALA A 15 -1.57 -6.87 28.04
C ALA A 15 -2.10 -7.01 26.60
N ALA A 16 -1.63 -8.03 25.88
CA ALA A 16 -2.08 -8.28 24.53
C ALA A 16 -3.52 -8.81 24.56
N ILE A 17 -4.45 -8.06 23.96
CA ILE A 17 -5.82 -8.54 23.75
C ILE A 17 -5.78 -9.55 22.60
N ARG A 18 -6.23 -10.77 22.86
CA ARG A 18 -6.46 -11.77 21.82
C ARG A 18 -7.87 -11.60 21.27
N LEU A 19 -7.98 -11.21 20.01
CA LEU A 19 -9.26 -11.21 19.31
C LEU A 19 -9.61 -12.65 18.93
N ALA A 20 -10.86 -13.04 19.18
CA ALA A 20 -11.35 -14.35 18.77
C ALA A 20 -11.50 -14.39 17.24
N VAL A 21 -11.10 -15.50 16.63
CA VAL A 21 -11.35 -15.77 15.20
C VAL A 21 -12.85 -15.92 15.00
N ASP A 22 -13.39 -15.22 14.00
CA ASP A 22 -14.80 -15.34 13.61
C ASP A 22 -14.93 -16.48 12.59
N PRO A 23 -15.55 -17.62 12.94
CA PRO A 23 -15.64 -18.76 12.02
C PRO A 23 -16.41 -18.43 10.73
N ALA A 24 -17.35 -17.48 10.77
CA ALA A 24 -18.16 -17.12 9.60
C ALA A 24 -17.39 -16.29 8.56
N SER A 25 -16.39 -15.53 9.01
CA SER A 25 -15.51 -14.73 8.14
C SER A 25 -14.18 -15.44 7.83
N SER A 26 -13.98 -16.64 8.38
CA SER A 26 -12.76 -17.41 8.19
C SER A 26 -12.66 -17.90 6.75
N TYR A 27 -11.48 -17.76 6.15
CA TYR A 27 -11.19 -18.14 4.76
C TYR A 27 -12.03 -17.43 3.67
N GLN A 28 -12.93 -16.51 4.03
CA GLN A 28 -13.72 -15.74 3.06
C GLN A 28 -12.83 -14.91 2.13
N SER A 29 -13.30 -14.67 0.91
CA SER A 29 -12.70 -13.74 -0.04
C SER A 29 -13.70 -12.64 -0.36
N LEU A 30 -13.25 -11.38 -0.29
CA LEU A 30 -14.02 -10.20 -0.69
C LEU A 30 -13.57 -9.67 -2.06
N ALA A 31 -12.81 -10.47 -2.81
CA ALA A 31 -12.28 -10.09 -4.11
C ALA A 31 -13.36 -9.74 -5.12
N ILE A 32 -13.00 -8.85 -6.05
CA ILE A 32 -13.89 -8.44 -7.13
C ILE A 32 -13.97 -9.58 -8.16
N SER A 33 -15.15 -10.14 -8.32
CA SER A 33 -15.41 -11.21 -9.29
C SER A 33 -15.28 -10.68 -10.72
N SER A 34 -15.02 -11.56 -11.69
CA SER A 34 -14.80 -11.13 -13.08
C SER A 34 -16.02 -10.44 -13.71
N ASP A 35 -17.23 -10.76 -13.25
CA ASP A 35 -18.49 -10.15 -13.69
C ASP A 35 -18.74 -8.75 -13.10
N GLN A 36 -18.16 -8.45 -11.94
CA GLN A 36 -18.27 -7.14 -11.28
C GLN A 36 -17.11 -6.20 -11.63
N ASP A 37 -16.13 -6.70 -12.37
CA ASP A 37 -14.89 -5.99 -12.66
C ASP A 37 -14.91 -5.34 -14.03
N ASP A 38 -14.31 -4.15 -14.13
CA ASP A 38 -14.10 -3.52 -15.43
C ASP A 38 -13.04 -4.29 -16.20
N VAL A 39 -13.39 -4.75 -17.40
CA VAL A 39 -12.54 -5.60 -18.25
C VAL A 39 -11.21 -4.91 -18.56
N GLY A 40 -11.23 -3.62 -18.88
CA GLY A 40 -10.03 -2.85 -19.21
C GLY A 40 -9.09 -2.68 -18.02
N ILE A 41 -9.65 -2.43 -16.82
CA ILE A 41 -8.88 -2.35 -15.57
C ILE A 41 -8.30 -3.71 -15.20
N ARG A 42 -9.08 -4.79 -15.34
CA ARG A 42 -8.66 -6.15 -15.01
C ARG A 42 -7.48 -6.60 -15.87
N GLU A 43 -7.60 -6.44 -17.18
CA GLU A 43 -6.55 -6.82 -18.13
C GLU A 43 -5.28 -5.99 -17.93
N LYS A 44 -5.44 -4.67 -17.76
CA LYS A 44 -4.30 -3.74 -17.73
C LYS A 44 -3.59 -3.68 -16.38
N TYR A 45 -4.33 -3.67 -15.27
CA TYR A 45 -3.80 -3.36 -13.94
C TYR A 45 -3.81 -4.54 -12.97
N ARG A 46 -4.36 -5.70 -13.36
CA ARG A 46 -4.39 -6.90 -12.50
C ARG A 46 -3.63 -8.09 -13.08
N PRO A 47 -2.36 -7.91 -13.53
CA PRO A 47 -1.54 -9.01 -14.06
C PRO A 47 -1.17 -10.07 -12.99
N PHE A 48 -1.51 -9.83 -11.72
CA PHE A 48 -1.31 -10.76 -10.62
C PHE A 48 -2.38 -11.87 -10.57
N LEU A 49 -3.51 -11.73 -11.30
CA LEU A 49 -4.55 -12.74 -11.39
C LEU A 49 -4.14 -13.82 -12.41
N LEU A 50 -3.80 -15.01 -11.92
CA LEU A 50 -3.44 -16.14 -12.79
C LEU A 50 -4.72 -16.68 -13.44
N ASN A 51 -4.72 -16.88 -14.75
CA ASN A 51 -5.90 -17.31 -15.53
C ASN A 51 -7.11 -16.38 -15.40
N GLY A 52 -6.92 -15.10 -15.05
CA GLY A 52 -8.00 -14.13 -14.98
C GLY A 52 -8.88 -14.25 -13.74
N SER A 53 -8.54 -15.06 -12.73
CA SER A 53 -9.22 -15.11 -11.43
C SER A 53 -8.23 -15.31 -10.27
N LEU A 54 -8.70 -15.12 -9.04
CA LEU A 54 -7.95 -15.57 -7.86
C LEU A 54 -8.08 -17.10 -7.76
N SER A 55 -6.97 -17.79 -7.53
CA SER A 55 -7.02 -19.23 -7.25
C SER A 55 -7.79 -19.45 -5.95
N THR A 56 -8.75 -20.38 -5.97
CA THR A 56 -9.43 -20.86 -4.76
C THR A 56 -8.59 -21.90 -4.01
N ASP A 57 -7.60 -22.47 -4.70
CA ASP A 57 -6.68 -23.50 -4.21
C ASP A 57 -5.26 -22.93 -4.17
N ASP A 58 -5.03 -21.95 -3.31
CA ASP A 58 -3.69 -21.43 -3.06
C ASP A 58 -3.47 -21.02 -1.60
N TRP A 59 -2.21 -20.82 -1.21
CA TRP A 59 -1.88 -20.46 0.17
C TRP A 59 -2.50 -19.13 0.63
N ILE A 60 -2.95 -18.26 -0.30
CA ILE A 60 -3.59 -16.99 0.02
C ILE A 60 -5.05 -17.23 0.42
N SER A 61 -5.76 -18.16 -0.23
CA SER A 61 -7.11 -18.56 0.15
C SER A 61 -7.14 -19.21 1.54
N GLU A 62 -6.06 -19.88 1.93
CA GLU A 62 -5.86 -20.51 3.24
C GLU A 62 -5.43 -19.54 4.37
N LEU A 63 -5.24 -18.24 4.12
CA LEU A 63 -4.87 -17.32 5.20
C LEU A 63 -6.07 -17.02 6.11
N GLU A 64 -5.85 -17.15 7.42
CA GLU A 64 -6.77 -16.68 8.45
C GLU A 64 -6.67 -15.15 8.54
N LEU A 65 -7.66 -14.45 7.99
CA LEU A 65 -7.73 -12.99 7.92
C LEU A 65 -9.12 -12.47 8.36
N SER A 66 -9.83 -13.25 9.20
CA SER A 66 -11.23 -12.97 9.58
C SER A 66 -11.43 -11.58 10.16
N THR A 67 -10.49 -11.11 10.99
CA THR A 67 -10.59 -9.80 11.65
C THR A 67 -10.62 -8.66 10.64
N VAL A 68 -9.69 -8.65 9.68
CA VAL A 68 -9.64 -7.59 8.67
C VAL A 68 -10.75 -7.73 7.63
N ILE A 69 -11.15 -8.96 7.28
CA ILE A 69 -12.29 -9.23 6.39
C ILE A 69 -13.56 -8.63 6.99
N LYS A 70 -13.83 -8.90 8.26
CA LYS A 70 -14.98 -8.34 8.98
C LYS A 70 -14.95 -6.82 9.00
N MET A 71 -13.77 -6.24 9.23
CA MET A 71 -13.59 -4.79 9.23
C MET A 71 -13.85 -4.18 7.84
N VAL A 72 -13.40 -4.81 6.75
CA VAL A 72 -13.72 -4.36 5.39
C VAL A 72 -15.22 -4.50 5.12
N GLN A 73 -15.82 -5.62 5.51
CA GLN A 73 -17.24 -5.86 5.32
C GLN A 73 -18.07 -4.78 6.04
N SER A 74 -17.87 -4.59 7.35
CA SER A 74 -18.69 -3.69 8.16
C SER A 74 -18.43 -2.22 7.88
N GLU A 75 -17.17 -1.82 7.70
CA GLU A 75 -16.81 -0.40 7.59
C GLU A 75 -16.86 0.12 6.15
N ILE A 76 -16.73 -0.75 5.15
CA ILE A 76 -16.64 -0.34 3.74
C ILE A 76 -17.82 -0.86 2.92
N LEU A 77 -18.07 -2.17 2.92
CA LEU A 77 -19.06 -2.76 2.02
C LEU A 77 -20.50 -2.52 2.51
N ASP A 78 -20.77 -2.77 3.79
CA ASP A 78 -22.11 -2.63 4.38
C ASP A 78 -22.54 -1.15 4.49
N THR A 79 -21.57 -0.23 4.60
CA THR A 79 -21.80 1.22 4.61
C THR A 79 -22.00 1.81 3.22
N GLY A 80 -21.83 1.01 2.16
CA GLY A 80 -21.94 1.45 0.77
C GLY A 80 -20.81 2.39 0.33
N LEU A 81 -19.66 2.37 1.03
CA LEU A 81 -18.49 3.15 0.63
C LEU A 81 -17.75 2.47 -0.51
N ASP A 82 -17.10 3.29 -1.35
CA ASP A 82 -16.15 2.80 -2.34
C ASP A 82 -15.06 1.92 -1.68
N ARG A 83 -14.75 0.79 -2.32
CA ARG A 83 -13.64 -0.09 -1.94
C ARG A 83 -12.33 0.69 -1.79
N LEU A 84 -11.44 0.19 -0.93
CA LEU A 84 -10.12 0.79 -0.74
C LEU A 84 -9.30 0.68 -2.02
N ARG A 85 -8.94 1.82 -2.60
CA ARG A 85 -8.14 1.91 -3.83
C ARG A 85 -6.66 1.84 -3.48
N ILE A 86 -5.97 0.81 -3.96
CA ILE A 86 -4.55 0.58 -3.68
C ILE A 86 -3.76 0.51 -4.98
N LEU A 87 -2.84 1.46 -5.13
CA LEU A 87 -1.83 1.45 -6.19
C LEU A 87 -0.58 0.73 -5.70
N VAL A 88 -0.12 -0.26 -6.47
CA VAL A 88 1.09 -1.02 -6.20
C VAL A 88 2.16 -0.66 -7.23
N LEU A 89 3.33 -0.25 -6.74
CA LEU A 89 4.50 0.10 -7.54
C LEU A 89 5.63 -0.89 -7.25
N TYR A 90 6.44 -1.20 -8.26
CA TYR A 90 7.63 -2.04 -8.12
C TYR A 90 8.83 -1.43 -8.85
N GLY A 91 10.05 -1.74 -8.37
CA GLY A 91 11.27 -1.02 -8.77
C GLY A 91 12.21 -1.75 -9.73
N SER A 92 11.75 -2.72 -10.52
CA SER A 92 12.62 -3.47 -11.44
C SER A 92 11.89 -4.00 -12.67
N LEU A 93 12.46 -3.72 -13.85
CA LEU A 93 12.00 -4.14 -15.18
C LEU A 93 12.69 -5.40 -15.70
N ARG A 94 13.46 -6.11 -14.86
CA ARG A 94 14.08 -7.39 -15.25
C ARG A 94 12.99 -8.40 -15.64
N SER A 95 13.29 -9.26 -16.61
CA SER A 95 12.40 -10.37 -17.01
C SER A 95 11.94 -11.19 -15.81
N ARG A 96 12.89 -11.60 -14.95
CA ARG A 96 12.61 -12.17 -13.62
C ARG A 96 12.90 -11.14 -12.52
N SER A 97 11.87 -10.40 -12.14
CA SER A 97 11.94 -9.33 -11.14
C SER A 97 11.30 -9.77 -9.82
N TYR A 98 12.10 -10.03 -8.78
CA TYR A 98 11.58 -10.45 -7.48
C TYR A 98 10.78 -9.36 -6.76
N SER A 99 11.05 -8.07 -7.02
CA SER A 99 10.22 -6.98 -6.49
C SER A 99 8.85 -6.96 -7.17
N ARG A 100 8.78 -7.28 -8.47
CA ARG A 100 7.50 -7.47 -9.18
C ARG A 100 6.73 -8.68 -8.67
N LEU A 101 7.42 -9.81 -8.44
CA LEU A 101 6.79 -11.01 -7.87
C LEU A 101 6.26 -10.74 -6.45
N LEU A 102 7.03 -10.06 -5.60
CA LEU A 102 6.58 -9.65 -4.26
C LEU A 102 5.39 -8.69 -4.32
N ALA A 103 5.40 -7.75 -5.27
CA ALA A 103 4.30 -6.84 -5.52
C ALA A 103 3.03 -7.57 -5.95
N TYR A 104 3.13 -8.63 -6.75
CA TYR A 104 1.98 -9.46 -7.14
C TYR A 104 1.41 -10.25 -5.96
N GLU A 105 2.24 -10.80 -5.07
CA GLU A 105 1.73 -11.47 -3.87
C GLU A 105 1.05 -10.49 -2.91
N ALA A 106 1.64 -9.31 -2.69
CA ALA A 106 0.99 -8.23 -1.97
C ALA A 106 -0.36 -7.86 -2.58
N ALA A 107 -0.41 -7.72 -3.92
CA ALA A 107 -1.63 -7.39 -4.63
C ALA A 107 -2.71 -8.46 -4.49
N ARG A 108 -2.36 -9.76 -4.54
CA ARG A 108 -3.31 -10.86 -4.34
C ARG A 108 -3.92 -10.85 -2.94
N ILE A 109 -3.11 -10.63 -1.90
CA ILE A 109 -3.59 -10.54 -0.51
C ILE A 109 -4.58 -9.38 -0.39
N LEU A 110 -4.19 -8.19 -0.85
CA LEU A 110 -5.04 -6.99 -0.80
C LEU A 110 -6.32 -7.14 -1.62
N PHE A 111 -6.24 -7.80 -2.78
CA PHE A 111 -7.38 -8.06 -3.64
C PHE A 111 -8.34 -9.06 -2.97
N ARG A 112 -7.83 -10.11 -2.32
CA ARG A 112 -8.64 -11.03 -1.49
C ARG A 112 -9.35 -10.30 -0.35
N LEU A 113 -8.69 -9.32 0.27
CA LEU A 113 -9.28 -8.46 1.30
C LEU A 113 -10.35 -7.50 0.77
N GLY A 114 -10.60 -7.47 -0.54
CA GLY A 114 -11.66 -6.67 -1.15
C GLY A 114 -11.25 -5.25 -1.55
N CYS A 115 -9.95 -4.98 -1.63
CA CYS A 115 -9.44 -3.71 -2.15
C CYS A 115 -9.51 -3.67 -3.69
N ASP A 116 -9.73 -2.49 -4.29
CA ASP A 116 -9.45 -2.27 -5.72
C ASP A 116 -7.94 -2.05 -5.88
N VAL A 117 -7.25 -3.12 -6.26
CA VAL A 117 -5.79 -3.13 -6.43
C VAL A 117 -5.44 -2.93 -7.89
N ARG A 118 -4.52 -1.99 -8.14
CA ARG A 118 -3.96 -1.71 -9.47
C ARG A 118 -2.45 -1.73 -9.39
N VAL A 119 -1.82 -2.58 -10.19
CA VAL A 119 -0.35 -2.62 -10.33
C VAL A 119 0.05 -1.81 -11.56
N PHE A 120 0.92 -0.83 -11.37
CA PHE A 120 1.45 -0.03 -12.47
C PHE A 120 2.67 -0.71 -13.09
N ASP A 121 2.68 -0.85 -14.41
CA ASP A 121 3.87 -1.25 -15.17
C ASP A 121 4.74 -0.03 -15.50
N PRO A 122 5.96 0.09 -14.97
CA PRO A 122 6.84 1.21 -15.26
C PRO A 122 7.59 1.08 -16.61
N ALA A 123 7.35 0.03 -17.40
CA ALA A 123 7.97 -0.11 -18.72
C ALA A 123 7.63 1.10 -19.62
N GLY A 124 8.64 1.68 -20.25
CA GLY A 124 8.49 2.88 -21.08
C GLY A 124 8.23 4.17 -20.30
N LEU A 125 8.33 4.18 -18.96
CA LEU A 125 8.31 5.42 -18.19
C LEU A 125 9.61 6.19 -18.44
N PRO A 126 9.57 7.44 -18.95
CA PRO A 126 10.77 8.21 -19.20
C PRO A 126 11.46 8.60 -17.89
N GLN A 127 12.76 8.86 -17.99
CA GLN A 127 13.47 9.52 -16.90
C GLN A 127 12.85 10.91 -16.68
N LYS A 128 12.73 11.31 -15.41
CA LYS A 128 12.21 12.63 -15.08
C LYS A 128 13.08 13.72 -15.71
N ASP A 129 12.47 14.53 -16.55
CA ASP A 129 12.97 15.81 -17.05
C ASP A 129 11.86 16.88 -16.98
N ASP A 130 12.21 18.13 -17.29
CA ASP A 130 11.27 19.27 -17.24
C ASP A 130 10.43 19.42 -18.52
N VAL A 131 10.47 18.44 -19.45
CA VAL A 131 9.86 18.55 -20.78
C VAL A 131 8.79 17.49 -21.02
N GLN A 132 8.92 16.30 -20.44
CA GLN A 132 8.10 15.13 -20.77
C GLN A 132 6.88 14.93 -19.86
N HIS A 133 6.26 16.02 -19.39
CA HIS A 133 5.06 15.94 -18.55
C HIS A 133 3.85 15.36 -19.28
N CYS A 134 3.79 15.47 -20.61
CA CYS A 134 2.70 14.95 -21.44
C CYS A 134 2.89 13.48 -21.87
N HIS A 135 3.96 12.81 -21.46
CA HIS A 135 4.21 11.43 -21.87
C HIS A 135 3.08 10.50 -21.38
N PRO A 136 2.52 9.61 -22.23
CA PRO A 136 1.37 8.78 -21.86
C PRO A 136 1.54 7.99 -20.57
N LYS A 137 2.73 7.41 -20.33
CA LYS A 137 3.04 6.70 -19.08
C LYS A 137 3.13 7.61 -17.85
N VAL A 138 3.53 8.87 -18.03
CA VAL A 138 3.57 9.86 -16.95
C VAL A 138 2.13 10.28 -16.61
N GLN A 139 1.29 10.49 -17.62
CA GLN A 139 -0.14 10.77 -17.45
C GLN A 139 -0.86 9.59 -16.81
N GLU A 140 -0.64 8.36 -17.28
CA GLU A 140 -1.19 7.15 -16.68
C GLU A 140 -0.76 6.99 -15.21
N LEU A 141 0.54 7.17 -14.91
CA LEU A 141 1.02 7.10 -13.54
C LEU A 141 0.38 8.19 -12.69
N ARG A 142 0.20 9.40 -13.22
CA ARG A 142 -0.50 10.49 -12.53
C ARG A 142 -1.96 10.16 -12.33
N GLU A 143 -2.66 9.62 -13.31
CA GLU A 143 -4.07 9.22 -13.25
C GLU A 143 -4.30 8.06 -12.27
N LEU A 144 -3.44 7.05 -12.25
CA LEU A 144 -3.46 5.98 -11.26
C LEU A 144 -3.06 6.47 -9.89
N SER A 145 -2.09 7.38 -9.85
CA SER A 145 -1.77 8.07 -8.62
C SER A 145 -2.93 8.98 -8.23
N ILE A 146 -3.78 9.49 -9.15
CA ILE A 146 -4.98 10.30 -8.90
C ILE A 146 -6.18 9.44 -8.49
N PHE A 147 -6.24 8.20 -8.98
CA PHE A 147 -7.02 7.09 -8.44
C PHE A 147 -6.66 6.79 -6.98
N LYS A 148 -5.53 7.35 -6.50
CA LYS A 148 -5.17 7.56 -5.10
C LYS A 148 -4.54 8.95 -4.84
N GLN A 149 -5.10 10.03 -5.42
CA GLN A 149 -4.56 11.42 -5.50
C GLN A 149 -3.01 11.57 -5.41
N GLN A 150 -2.37 11.81 -6.56
CA GLN A 150 -0.95 12.01 -6.98
C GLN A 150 0.25 11.95 -5.98
N ILE A 151 1.22 11.07 -6.26
CA ILE A 151 2.62 11.18 -5.80
C ILE A 151 3.29 12.28 -6.62
N ASP A 152 3.67 13.40 -5.99
CA ASP A 152 4.34 14.52 -6.68
C ASP A 152 5.74 14.89 -6.14
N TRP A 153 6.70 14.95 -7.06
CA TRP A 153 8.03 15.57 -6.88
C TRP A 153 8.20 16.74 -7.85
N ILE A 154 7.14 17.53 -8.11
CA ILE A 154 7.16 18.73 -8.96
C ILE A 154 6.61 19.93 -8.17
N PRO A 155 7.21 21.14 -8.26
CA PRO A 155 6.73 22.31 -7.54
C PRO A 155 5.38 22.77 -8.10
N LEU A 156 4.30 22.56 -7.35
CA LEU A 156 2.98 23.10 -7.67
C LEU A 156 2.89 24.55 -7.20
N SER A 157 2.93 25.47 -8.16
CA SER A 157 2.44 26.85 -8.02
C SER A 157 0.91 26.97 -8.11
N SER A 158 0.21 25.83 -8.16
CA SER A 158 -1.26 25.76 -8.15
C SER A 158 -1.74 25.14 -6.83
N GLY A 159 -2.12 25.98 -5.87
CA GLY A 159 -3.01 25.60 -4.76
C GLY A 159 -2.45 24.75 -3.59
N SER A 160 -1.13 24.62 -3.41
CA SER A 160 -0.44 24.13 -2.19
C SER A 160 -0.78 22.76 -1.56
N VAL A 161 -1.74 21.98 -2.08
CA VAL A 161 -2.10 20.66 -1.51
C VAL A 161 -1.41 19.53 -2.29
N ARG A 162 -0.56 18.75 -1.61
CA ARG A 162 0.08 17.55 -2.18
C ARG A 162 -0.97 16.45 -2.31
N PRO A 163 -1.17 15.83 -3.47
CA PRO A 163 -2.28 14.87 -3.60
C PRO A 163 -2.10 13.60 -2.74
N THR A 164 -0.85 13.14 -2.51
CA THR A 164 -0.54 12.01 -1.58
C THR A 164 -0.78 12.32 -0.12
N GLN A 165 -1.04 13.59 0.21
CA GLN A 165 -1.19 14.04 1.57
C GLN A 165 -2.29 13.26 2.28
N GLY A 166 -1.95 12.77 3.46
CA GLY A 166 -2.88 12.04 4.31
C GLY A 166 -3.12 10.61 3.85
N ARG A 167 -2.45 10.06 2.83
CA ARG A 167 -2.68 8.68 2.38
C ARG A 167 -1.80 7.68 3.14
N THR A 168 -2.29 6.46 3.34
CA THR A 168 -1.51 5.35 3.91
C THR A 168 -0.51 4.77 2.90
N LEU A 169 0.65 4.32 3.39
CA LEU A 169 1.73 3.71 2.61
C LEU A 169 2.28 2.47 3.33
N ALA A 170 2.33 1.33 2.63
CA ALA A 170 3.17 0.20 3.02
C ALA A 170 4.42 0.15 2.15
N ILE A 171 5.52 -0.34 2.72
CA ILE A 171 6.81 -0.42 2.04
C ILE A 171 7.39 -1.82 2.15
N ALA A 172 7.99 -2.28 1.05
CA ALA A 172 8.63 -3.57 0.96
C ALA A 172 9.91 -3.49 0.13
N GLN A 173 10.89 -4.34 0.45
CA GLN A 173 12.09 -4.53 -0.37
C GLN A 173 12.42 -6.01 -0.57
N VAL A 174 13.19 -6.26 -1.62
CA VAL A 174 13.85 -7.54 -1.88
C VAL A 174 15.36 -7.32 -2.00
N SER A 175 16.15 -8.29 -1.57
CA SER A 175 17.61 -8.30 -1.71
C SER A 175 18.06 -9.62 -2.35
N GLY A 176 19.06 -9.56 -3.22
CA GLY A 176 19.75 -10.77 -3.72
C GLY A 176 20.73 -11.36 -2.71
N GLY A 177 21.18 -10.57 -1.73
CA GLY A 177 22.12 -10.99 -0.69
C GLY A 177 21.47 -11.17 0.68
N SER A 178 22.27 -10.97 1.72
CA SER A 178 21.79 -10.92 3.11
C SER A 178 20.73 -9.84 3.32
N GLN A 179 20.03 -9.94 4.46
CA GLN A 179 18.97 -9.00 4.80
C GLN A 179 19.53 -7.58 4.90
N SER A 180 18.78 -6.63 4.36
CA SER A 180 19.09 -5.20 4.36
C SER A 180 17.81 -4.43 4.65
N PHE A 181 17.93 -3.19 5.11
CA PHE A 181 16.79 -2.30 5.30
C PHE A 181 16.97 -0.96 4.58
N ASN A 182 17.98 -0.85 3.72
CA ASN A 182 18.37 0.42 3.11
C ASN A 182 17.24 1.01 2.25
N ALA A 183 16.64 0.18 1.38
CA ALA A 183 15.58 0.64 0.49
C ALA A 183 14.31 1.00 1.27
N VAL A 184 13.87 0.17 2.22
CA VAL A 184 12.70 0.51 3.05
C VAL A 184 12.92 1.74 3.91
N ASN A 185 14.13 1.97 4.44
CA ASN A 185 14.44 3.19 5.19
C ASN A 185 14.34 4.43 4.30
N SER A 186 14.91 4.38 3.08
CA SER A 186 14.78 5.47 2.12
C SER A 186 13.34 5.70 1.69
N LEU A 187 12.57 4.63 1.43
CA LEU A 187 11.16 4.72 1.07
C LEU A 187 10.30 5.28 2.21
N ARG A 188 10.64 5.00 3.46
CA ARG A 188 9.95 5.56 4.64
C ARG A 188 10.16 7.08 4.73
N ILE A 189 11.40 7.53 4.54
CA ILE A 189 11.74 8.96 4.49
C ILE A 189 11.03 9.63 3.30
N LEU A 190 10.99 8.95 2.14
CA LEU A 190 10.25 9.41 0.98
C LEU A 190 8.76 9.55 1.29
N GLY A 191 8.11 8.54 1.88
CA GLY A 191 6.71 8.58 2.28
C GLY A 191 6.38 9.75 3.21
N ARG A 192 7.28 10.04 4.17
CA ARG A 192 7.19 11.23 5.03
C ARG A 192 7.24 12.52 4.21
N TRP A 193 8.17 12.64 3.26
CA TRP A 193 8.23 13.79 2.33
C TRP A 193 6.95 13.90 1.49
N MET A 194 6.36 12.78 1.08
CA MET A 194 5.08 12.72 0.37
C MET A 194 3.86 13.03 1.26
N ARG A 195 4.06 13.32 2.56
CA ARG A 195 3.01 13.51 3.57
C ARG A 195 2.06 12.31 3.69
N MET A 196 2.59 11.10 3.49
CA MET A 196 1.87 9.84 3.66
C MET A 196 2.04 9.28 5.07
N PHE A 197 1.04 8.57 5.56
CA PHE A 197 1.09 7.76 6.77
C PHE A 197 1.72 6.40 6.44
N VAL A 198 3.04 6.30 6.60
CA VAL A 198 3.75 5.04 6.41
C VAL A 198 3.46 4.13 7.59
N ILE A 199 2.87 2.96 7.35
CA ILE A 199 2.57 2.00 8.41
C ILE A 199 3.86 1.56 9.14
N PRO A 200 3.80 1.23 10.43
CA PRO A 200 4.97 0.78 11.18
C PRO A 200 5.62 -0.46 10.56
N ASN A 201 4.83 -1.46 10.20
CA ASN A 201 5.33 -2.72 9.68
C ASN A 201 5.91 -2.57 8.28
N GLN A 202 6.88 -3.42 7.94
CA GLN A 202 7.57 -3.41 6.65
C GLN A 202 8.11 -4.79 6.30
N SER A 203 8.17 -5.09 5.00
CA SER A 203 8.73 -6.35 4.50
C SER A 203 10.13 -6.16 3.92
N SER A 204 11.07 -7.01 4.32
CA SER A 204 12.41 -7.06 3.71
C SER A 204 12.83 -8.51 3.51
N VAL A 205 12.83 -8.93 2.24
CA VAL A 205 13.06 -10.32 1.84
C VAL A 205 14.53 -10.51 1.42
N PRO A 206 15.36 -11.19 2.23
CA PRO A 206 16.73 -11.56 1.86
C PRO A 206 16.75 -12.73 0.87
N LYS A 207 17.85 -12.85 0.12
CA LYS A 207 18.08 -13.95 -0.84
C LYS A 207 16.83 -14.27 -1.65
N ALA A 208 16.19 -13.25 -2.23
CA ALA A 208 14.84 -13.37 -2.78
C ALA A 208 14.71 -14.49 -3.83
N TYR A 209 15.80 -14.84 -4.52
CA TYR A 209 15.83 -15.96 -5.45
C TYR A 209 15.50 -17.34 -4.85
N THR A 210 15.63 -17.51 -3.53
CA THR A 210 15.26 -18.75 -2.82
C THR A 210 13.85 -18.71 -2.24
N GLN A 211 13.16 -17.57 -2.34
CA GLN A 211 11.86 -17.34 -1.67
C GLN A 211 10.69 -17.48 -2.65
N PHE A 212 10.96 -17.77 -3.92
CA PHE A 212 9.96 -17.91 -4.96
C PHE A 212 10.15 -19.21 -5.75
N THR A 213 9.06 -19.81 -6.22
CA THR A 213 9.08 -21.02 -7.05
C THR A 213 9.81 -20.77 -8.38
N SER A 214 10.40 -21.80 -8.98
CA SER A 214 11.24 -21.71 -10.18
C SER A 214 10.47 -21.39 -11.47
N GLU A 215 9.14 -21.53 -11.47
CA GLU A 215 8.27 -21.32 -12.63
C GLU A 215 8.49 -19.93 -13.27
N PRO A 216 8.59 -19.84 -14.63
CA PRO A 216 8.77 -18.57 -15.32
C PRO A 216 7.55 -17.64 -15.22
N GLU A 217 6.36 -18.22 -15.37
CA GLU A 217 5.06 -17.57 -15.17
C GLU A 217 4.41 -18.15 -13.92
N GLY A 218 3.61 -17.36 -13.20
CA GLY A 218 2.93 -17.86 -12.01
C GLY A 218 3.81 -18.04 -10.77
N SER A 219 5.11 -17.71 -10.82
CA SER A 219 6.03 -17.84 -9.68
C SER A 219 5.45 -17.33 -8.35
N ARG A 220 5.37 -18.23 -7.37
CA ARG A 220 4.74 -17.99 -6.06
C ARG A 220 5.75 -17.87 -4.94
N MET A 221 5.44 -17.07 -3.92
CA MET A 221 6.25 -17.00 -2.71
C MET A 221 6.12 -18.28 -1.87
N ILE A 222 7.27 -18.87 -1.54
CA ILE A 222 7.38 -20.10 -0.76
C ILE A 222 7.09 -19.80 0.72
N ALA A 223 6.57 -20.79 1.45
CA ALA A 223 6.35 -20.71 2.89
C ALA A 223 7.62 -20.31 3.64
N SER A 224 7.56 -19.17 4.32
CA SER A 224 8.64 -18.64 5.15
C SER A 224 8.12 -17.53 6.07
N SER A 225 8.89 -17.20 7.11
CA SER A 225 8.59 -16.05 7.96
C SER A 225 8.55 -14.72 7.21
N ASN A 226 9.24 -14.62 6.06
CA ASN A 226 9.15 -13.44 5.19
C ASN A 226 7.79 -13.36 4.48
N ARG A 227 7.19 -14.50 4.16
CA ARG A 227 5.85 -14.58 3.59
C ARG A 227 4.82 -14.14 4.61
N ASP A 228 4.94 -14.64 5.84
CA ASP A 228 4.04 -14.25 6.94
C ASP A 228 4.17 -12.75 7.23
N ARG A 229 5.39 -12.21 7.24
CA ARG A 229 5.63 -10.77 7.36
C ARG A 229 4.97 -9.94 6.25
N LEU A 230 4.93 -10.46 5.01
CA LEU A 230 4.23 -9.79 3.92
C LEU A 230 2.72 -9.71 4.21
N VAL A 231 2.14 -10.80 4.70
CA VAL A 231 0.73 -10.86 5.12
C VAL A 231 0.46 -9.83 6.22
N ASP A 232 1.28 -9.79 7.27
CA ASP A 232 1.16 -8.80 8.35
C ASP A 232 1.14 -7.36 7.81
N CYS A 233 2.02 -7.04 6.85
CA CYS A 233 2.10 -5.71 6.27
C CYS A 233 0.85 -5.34 5.48
N MET A 234 0.28 -6.29 4.72
CA MET A 234 -0.92 -6.04 3.92
C MET A 234 -2.16 -5.94 4.80
N GLU A 235 -2.25 -6.79 5.82
CA GLU A 235 -3.31 -6.74 6.82
C GLU A 235 -3.29 -5.40 7.58
N GLU A 236 -2.11 -4.99 8.06
CA GLU A 236 -1.91 -3.72 8.75
C GLU A 236 -2.24 -2.52 7.85
N LEU A 237 -1.83 -2.56 6.58
CA LEU A 237 -2.17 -1.50 5.61
C LEU A 237 -3.67 -1.30 5.50
N VAL A 238 -4.45 -2.38 5.38
CA VAL A 238 -5.91 -2.30 5.27
C VAL A 238 -6.52 -1.76 6.55
N LYS A 239 -6.16 -2.33 7.71
CA LYS A 239 -6.64 -1.86 9.03
C LYS A 239 -6.38 -0.38 9.24
N TYR A 240 -5.14 0.08 9.03
CA TYR A 240 -4.76 1.49 9.15
C TYR A 240 -5.53 2.37 8.17
N THR A 241 -5.72 1.91 6.94
CA THR A 241 -6.44 2.69 5.94
C THR A 241 -7.90 2.88 6.32
N ILE A 242 -8.58 1.85 6.83
CA ILE A 242 -9.96 1.96 7.30
C ILE A 242 -10.06 2.94 8.48
N VAL A 243 -9.19 2.81 9.48
CA VAL A 243 -9.20 3.70 10.67
C VAL A 243 -8.93 5.16 10.29
N MET A 244 -7.99 5.40 9.38
CA MET A 244 -7.54 6.76 9.08
C MET A 244 -8.41 7.47 8.03
N ARG A 245 -9.04 6.71 7.12
CA ARG A 245 -9.77 7.26 5.96
C ARG A 245 -10.83 8.31 6.34
N PRO A 246 -11.68 8.12 7.35
CA PRO A 246 -12.69 9.11 7.74
C PRO A 246 -12.11 10.45 8.23
N HIS A 247 -10.82 10.47 8.58
CA HIS A 247 -10.17 11.60 9.24
C HIS A 247 -9.09 12.28 8.38
N PHE A 248 -8.94 11.90 7.11
CA PHE A 248 -7.91 12.49 6.24
C PHE A 248 -8.03 14.02 6.09
N ASP A 249 -9.26 14.55 6.04
CA ASP A 249 -9.49 16.00 5.98
C ASP A 249 -9.07 16.69 7.27
N LEU A 250 -9.36 16.08 8.43
CA LEU A 250 -8.94 16.55 9.74
C LEU A 250 -7.41 16.60 9.85
N PHE A 251 -6.71 15.57 9.38
CA PHE A 251 -5.24 15.56 9.36
C PHE A 251 -4.63 16.54 8.34
N GLY A 252 -5.41 16.96 7.35
CA GLY A 252 -5.05 17.98 6.37
C GLY A 252 -5.15 19.39 6.91
N ASP A 253 -6.02 19.66 7.89
CA ASP A 253 -6.27 20.99 8.43
C ASP A 253 -5.17 21.48 9.38
N ARG A 254 -4.13 22.12 8.81
CA ARG A 254 -2.96 22.60 9.55
C ARG A 254 -3.11 24.05 10.00
N PHE A 255 -2.66 24.31 11.23
CA PHE A 255 -2.60 25.67 11.80
C PHE A 255 -1.88 26.68 10.88
N SER A 256 -0.69 26.34 10.37
CA SER A 256 0.08 27.24 9.49
C SER A 256 -0.65 27.58 8.18
N GLU A 257 -1.40 26.63 7.62
CA GLU A 257 -2.19 26.83 6.39
C GLU A 257 -3.48 27.63 6.67
N ARG A 258 -4.03 27.58 7.90
CA ARG A 258 -5.11 28.47 8.35
C ARG A 258 -4.62 29.90 8.53
N GLU A 259 -3.45 30.10 9.12
CA GLU A 259 -2.86 31.44 9.30
C GLU A 259 -2.50 32.09 7.96
N GLU A 260 -1.96 31.32 6.99
CA GLU A 260 -1.69 31.84 5.65
C GLU A 260 -2.97 32.30 4.92
N ARG A 261 -4.07 31.54 5.04
CA ARG A 261 -5.38 31.91 4.47
C ARG A 261 -5.90 33.21 5.09
N ARG A 262 -5.86 33.33 6.42
CA ARG A 262 -6.26 34.55 7.14
C ARG A 262 -5.44 35.76 6.69
N GLY A 263 -4.12 35.60 6.55
CA GLY A 263 -3.25 36.68 6.08
C GLY A 263 -3.60 37.16 4.66
N LYS A 264 -3.94 36.24 3.75
CA LYS A 264 -4.39 36.58 2.38
C LYS A 264 -5.74 37.28 2.36
N GLU A 265 -6.68 36.85 3.22
CA GLU A 265 -7.99 37.48 3.35
C GLU A 265 -7.87 38.92 3.84
N THR A 266 -7.06 39.17 4.87
CA THR A 266 -6.81 40.53 5.39
C THR A 266 -6.11 41.43 4.36
N GLN A 267 -5.17 40.92 3.57
CA GLN A 267 -4.52 41.69 2.51
C GLN A 267 -5.46 41.99 1.32
N GLY A 268 -6.38 41.08 1.01
CA GLY A 268 -7.38 41.26 -0.05
C GLY A 268 -8.46 42.29 0.29
N GLU A 269 -8.78 42.47 1.57
CA GLU A 269 -9.74 43.49 2.05
C GLU A 269 -9.14 44.90 2.08
N VAL A 270 -7.83 45.04 2.32
CA VAL A 270 -7.15 46.35 2.32
C VAL A 270 -6.89 46.90 0.90
N GLY A 271 -6.99 46.04 -0.13
CA GLY A 271 -6.80 46.38 -1.55
C GLY A 271 -8.06 46.72 -2.33
N LYS A 272 -9.24 46.80 -1.67
CA LYS A 272 -10.51 47.27 -2.22
C LYS A 272 -10.90 48.60 -1.59
#